data_AF-A0A930QQ22-F1
#
_entry.id   AF-A0A930QQ22-F1
#
_cell.length_a   1.000
_cell.length_b   1.000
_cell.length_c   1.000
_cell.angle_alpha   90.00
_cell.angle_beta   90.00
_cell.angle_gamma   90.00
#
_symmetry.space_group_name_H-M   'P 1'
#
loop_
_entity.id
_entity.type
_entity.pdbx_description
1 polymer ?
#
loop_
_entity_poly.entity_id
_entity_poly.type
_entity_poly.pdbx_seq_one_letter_code
_entity_poly.pdbx_strand_id
1 'polypeptide(L)'
;IPNDAMSAAVRFDDKKGNLPPSVADVLDALKEKKVVYGIDREAIGRGVARLTPFMAARGTAPVAGEDARLEKKFDMGVKGRPAERAFDRVDYKDMNIFLRAAIGDVLVVRTPETQGTPGKNVFGEEVASRPGKPINLPQGKNTKVVNNDELVAVIDGQIVDDGKKVSVDPHLVIESSVDVGTGNIDFAGSVEIRGDVESGFSVKAAGDVEIKGMIGGAEVEGRNVIVHGGIRGMNVGKIHAREDVSIAFVENANITAGRDIFVNDVVLHSVMRAGHHVTVEGQRGFSTGGSVGAGESIRAKILGNNFYVQTNINVGIDPNLKHKYDNLLKEYQAADKQLTQVRLALETLKKQPL
;
A
#
# COMPACT_ATOMS: atom_id res chain seq x y z
N ILE A 1 -7.14 60.41 7.03
CA ILE A 1 -7.48 59.08 6.48
C ILE A 1 -6.16 58.47 6.03
N PRO A 2 -5.75 57.29 6.54
CA PRO A 2 -4.53 56.64 6.10
C PRO A 2 -4.62 56.20 4.63
N ASN A 3 -3.48 55.85 4.02
CA ASN A 3 -3.42 55.46 2.61
C ASN A 3 -4.20 54.18 2.29
N ASP A 4 -4.48 53.35 3.29
CA ASP A 4 -5.29 52.14 3.15
C ASP A 4 -6.80 52.41 3.05
N ALA A 5 -7.25 53.65 3.29
CA ALA A 5 -8.64 54.05 3.35
C ALA A 5 -9.53 53.19 4.29
N MET A 6 -8.93 52.43 5.22
CA MET A 6 -9.68 51.51 6.08
C MET A 6 -10.26 52.19 7.31
N SER A 7 -9.85 53.44 7.56
CA SER A 7 -10.20 54.12 8.80
C SER A 7 -10.22 55.64 8.63
N ALA A 8 -11.20 56.30 9.26
CA ALA A 8 -11.29 57.75 9.30
C ALA A 8 -11.21 58.23 10.74
N ALA A 9 -10.17 59.00 11.06
CA ALA A 9 -9.98 59.61 12.37
C ALA A 9 -10.25 61.12 12.30
N VAL A 10 -10.89 61.65 13.34
CA VAL A 10 -11.12 63.08 13.50
C VAL A 10 -10.16 63.61 14.56
N ARG A 11 -9.54 64.74 14.27
CA ARG A 11 -8.66 65.50 15.17
C ARG A 11 -9.12 66.94 15.19
N PHE A 12 -9.06 67.56 16.34
CA PHE A 12 -9.40 68.97 16.52
C PHE A 12 -8.13 69.81 16.47
N ASP A 13 -8.15 70.89 15.70
CA ASP A 13 -7.09 71.90 15.67
C ASP A 13 -7.49 73.02 16.64
N ASP A 14 -6.62 73.32 17.60
CA ASP A 14 -6.81 74.33 18.64
C ASP A 14 -6.35 75.73 18.21
N LYS A 15 -5.80 75.88 16.99
CA LYS A 15 -5.16 77.13 16.55
C LYS A 15 -6.08 78.10 15.79
N LYS A 16 -7.24 77.65 15.29
CA LYS A 16 -8.17 78.48 14.50
C LYS A 16 -9.64 78.12 14.77
N GLY A 17 -10.37 79.03 15.42
CA GLY A 17 -11.83 78.96 15.60
C GLY A 17 -12.31 79.53 16.95
N ASN A 18 -13.54 80.05 16.99
CA ASN A 18 -14.15 80.60 18.21
C ASN A 18 -15.22 79.69 18.85
N LEU A 19 -15.62 78.58 18.19
CA LEU A 19 -16.71 77.70 18.61
C LEU A 19 -16.30 76.22 18.45
N PRO A 20 -16.63 75.34 19.42
CA PRO A 20 -16.39 73.91 19.28
C PRO A 20 -17.29 73.32 18.18
N PRO A 21 -16.78 72.40 17.35
CA PRO A 21 -17.56 71.78 16.28
C PRO A 21 -18.69 70.92 16.86
N SER A 22 -19.85 70.91 16.21
CA SER A 22 -20.98 70.05 16.54
C SER A 22 -20.85 68.66 15.89
N VAL A 23 -21.69 67.71 16.32
CA VAL A 23 -21.80 66.40 15.67
C VAL A 23 -22.20 66.52 14.19
N ALA A 24 -23.03 67.53 13.86
CA ALA A 24 -23.42 67.81 12.48
C ALA A 24 -22.21 68.26 11.65
N ASP A 25 -21.38 69.17 12.18
CA ASP A 25 -20.17 69.65 11.50
C ASP A 25 -19.19 68.51 11.22
N VAL A 26 -19.06 67.54 12.13
CA VAL A 26 -18.23 66.35 11.92
C VAL A 26 -18.83 65.43 10.85
N LEU A 27 -20.15 65.22 10.83
CA LEU A 27 -20.80 64.40 9.82
C LEU A 27 -20.74 65.04 8.41
N ASP A 28 -20.89 66.35 8.32
CA ASP A 28 -20.76 67.10 7.06
C ASP A 28 -19.31 67.08 6.56
N ALA A 29 -18.33 67.24 7.45
CA ALA A 29 -16.91 67.10 7.10
C ALA A 29 -16.56 65.68 6.62
N LEU A 30 -17.11 64.63 7.26
CA LEU A 30 -16.96 63.24 6.79
C LEU A 30 -17.58 63.05 5.41
N LYS A 31 -18.76 63.62 5.16
CA LYS A 31 -19.45 63.58 3.87
C LYS A 31 -18.70 64.34 2.78
N GLU A 32 -18.13 65.50 3.09
CA GLU A 32 -17.27 66.28 2.19
C GLU A 32 -16.01 65.48 1.80
N LYS A 33 -15.45 64.74 2.76
CA LYS A 33 -14.35 63.80 2.53
C LYS A 33 -14.81 62.45 1.96
N LYS A 34 -16.07 62.32 1.54
CA LYS A 34 -16.69 61.12 0.93
C LYS A 34 -16.70 59.86 1.81
N VAL A 35 -16.55 60.00 3.11
CA VAL A 35 -16.68 58.87 4.06
C VAL A 35 -18.15 58.51 4.19
N VAL A 36 -18.53 57.33 3.68
CA VAL A 36 -19.94 56.89 3.57
C VAL A 36 -20.21 55.53 4.22
N TYR A 37 -19.17 54.79 4.61
CA TYR A 37 -19.29 53.44 5.17
C TYR A 37 -18.60 53.31 6.52
N GLY A 38 -19.21 52.55 7.43
CA GLY A 38 -18.62 52.21 8.72
C GLY A 38 -18.56 53.36 9.74
N ILE A 39 -19.43 54.36 9.60
CA ILE A 39 -19.48 55.55 10.47
C ILE A 39 -19.99 55.17 11.87
N ASP A 40 -19.19 55.45 12.90
CA ASP A 40 -19.54 55.23 14.30
C ASP A 40 -20.09 56.54 14.91
N ARG A 41 -21.43 56.67 14.87
CA ARG A 41 -22.13 57.87 15.37
C ARG A 41 -21.95 58.08 16.86
N GLU A 42 -21.80 57.01 17.64
CA GLU A 42 -21.59 57.15 19.08
C GLU A 42 -20.18 57.63 19.41
N ALA A 43 -19.17 57.10 18.71
CA ALA A 43 -17.79 57.59 18.84
C ALA A 43 -17.69 59.06 18.46
N ILE A 44 -18.42 59.50 17.41
CA ILE A 44 -18.53 60.92 17.04
C ILE A 44 -19.11 61.75 18.18
N GLY A 45 -20.25 61.33 18.75
CA GLY A 45 -20.88 62.05 19.86
C GLY A 45 -19.96 62.19 21.08
N ARG A 46 -19.29 61.10 21.48
CA ARG A 46 -18.33 61.10 22.60
C ARG A 46 -17.08 61.94 22.30
N GLY A 47 -16.57 61.86 21.08
CA GLY A 47 -15.35 62.55 20.64
C GLY A 47 -15.53 64.06 20.55
N VAL A 48 -16.68 64.52 20.05
CA VAL A 48 -17.06 65.95 20.02
C VAL A 48 -17.24 66.49 21.43
N ALA A 49 -17.91 65.76 22.33
CA ALA A 49 -18.13 66.21 23.71
C ALA A 49 -16.84 66.36 24.53
N ARG A 50 -15.83 65.54 24.25
CA ARG A 50 -14.54 65.53 24.98
C ARG A 50 -13.43 66.30 24.26
N LEU A 51 -13.65 66.72 23.02
CA LEU A 51 -12.66 67.32 22.12
C LEU A 51 -11.36 66.50 22.01
N THR A 52 -11.46 65.17 22.14
CA THR A 52 -10.33 64.25 22.03
C THR A 52 -10.32 63.57 20.67
N PRO A 53 -9.17 63.33 20.04
CA PRO A 53 -9.08 62.54 18.81
C PRO A 53 -9.77 61.18 18.92
N PHE A 54 -10.52 60.80 17.89
CA PHE A 54 -11.26 59.54 17.88
C PHE A 54 -11.40 58.97 16.46
N MET A 55 -11.77 57.69 16.40
CA MET A 55 -12.09 57.00 15.15
C MET A 55 -13.55 57.22 14.80
N ALA A 56 -13.81 57.94 13.71
CA ALA A 56 -15.15 58.30 13.27
C ALA A 56 -15.75 57.29 12.28
N ALA A 57 -14.92 56.55 11.55
CA ALA A 57 -15.37 55.43 10.71
C ALA A 57 -14.33 54.31 10.61
N ARG A 58 -14.80 53.07 10.43
CA ARG A 58 -13.97 51.88 10.14
C ARG A 58 -14.58 51.06 9.01
N GLY A 59 -13.76 50.75 8.01
CA GLY A 59 -14.12 49.80 6.96
C GLY A 59 -14.24 48.36 7.50
N THR A 60 -14.83 47.49 6.70
CA THR A 60 -14.84 46.04 6.93
C THR A 60 -13.61 45.45 6.25
N ALA A 61 -12.70 44.83 7.00
CA ALA A 61 -11.51 44.20 6.42
C ALA A 61 -11.88 43.00 5.54
N PRO A 62 -11.18 42.77 4.42
CA PRO A 62 -11.37 41.56 3.64
C PRO A 62 -10.93 40.33 4.46
N VAL A 63 -11.61 39.20 4.24
CA VAL A 63 -11.21 37.89 4.82
C VAL A 63 -10.50 37.09 3.73
N ALA A 64 -9.32 36.58 4.03
CA ALA A 64 -8.59 35.73 3.10
C ALA A 64 -9.29 34.37 2.93
N GLY A 65 -9.21 33.81 1.72
CA GLY A 65 -9.61 32.44 1.48
C GLY A 65 -8.66 31.45 2.18
N GLU A 66 -9.14 30.23 2.38
CA GLU A 66 -8.35 29.14 2.93
C GLU A 66 -7.58 28.41 1.82
N ASP A 67 -6.30 28.16 2.06
CA ASP A 67 -5.45 27.38 1.14
C ASP A 67 -5.95 25.92 1.04
N ALA A 68 -5.79 25.34 -0.15
CA ALA A 68 -6.11 23.93 -0.38
C ALA A 68 -5.20 23.02 0.47
N ARG A 69 -5.73 21.88 0.91
CA ARG A 69 -5.03 20.92 1.78
C ARG A 69 -5.09 19.52 1.20
N LEU A 70 -4.06 18.73 1.45
CA LEU A 70 -4.00 17.32 1.09
C LEU A 70 -4.03 16.47 2.36
N GLU A 71 -4.91 15.47 2.37
CA GLU A 71 -4.99 14.45 3.40
C GLU A 71 -4.59 13.11 2.81
N LYS A 72 -3.52 12.49 3.32
CA LYS A 72 -3.11 11.14 2.94
C LYS A 72 -3.90 10.14 3.78
N LYS A 73 -4.52 9.16 3.12
CA LYS A 73 -5.31 8.09 3.78
C LYS A 73 -4.45 6.87 4.15
N PHE A 74 -3.14 7.04 4.19
CA PHE A 74 -2.15 6.05 4.57
C PHE A 74 -1.08 6.70 5.45
N ASP A 75 -0.46 5.91 6.34
CA ASP A 75 0.60 6.37 7.23
C ASP A 75 1.91 5.64 6.92
N MET A 76 2.92 6.35 6.43
CA MET A 76 4.25 5.77 6.18
C MET A 76 4.99 5.40 7.49
N GLY A 77 4.57 5.95 8.63
CA GLY A 77 5.17 5.74 9.95
C GLY A 77 4.89 4.38 10.57
N VAL A 78 3.90 3.63 10.07
CA VAL A 78 3.64 2.24 10.51
C VAL A 78 4.54 1.21 9.83
N LYS A 79 5.31 1.61 8.80
CA LYS A 79 6.20 0.71 8.07
C LYS A 79 7.27 0.12 9.00
N GLY A 80 7.44 -1.20 8.95
CA GLY A 80 8.41 -1.94 9.78
C GLY A 80 7.97 -2.18 11.23
N ARG A 81 6.71 -1.89 11.59
CA ARG A 81 6.12 -2.31 12.86
C ARG A 81 5.34 -3.62 12.70
N PRO A 82 5.31 -4.49 13.71
CA PRO A 82 4.44 -5.67 13.69
C PRO A 82 2.97 -5.28 13.53
N ALA A 83 2.19 -6.13 12.85
CA ALA A 83 0.75 -5.93 12.77
C ALA A 83 0.08 -6.08 14.14
N GLU A 84 -0.65 -5.05 14.58
CA GLU A 84 -1.48 -5.11 15.79
C GLU A 84 -2.73 -5.96 15.51
N ARG A 85 -2.90 -7.07 16.25
CA ARG A 85 -4.13 -7.88 16.23
C ARG A 85 -5.00 -7.54 17.45
N ALA A 86 -6.32 -7.71 17.32
CA ALA A 86 -7.35 -7.35 18.31
C ALA A 86 -7.24 -7.99 19.72
N PHE A 87 -6.21 -8.79 20.00
CA PHE A 87 -6.02 -9.53 21.26
C PHE A 87 -4.56 -9.56 21.74
N ASP A 88 -3.80 -8.46 21.61
CA ASP A 88 -2.46 -8.26 22.20
C ASP A 88 -1.39 -9.32 21.86
N ARG A 89 -1.66 -10.20 20.90
CA ARG A 89 -0.74 -11.24 20.43
C ARG A 89 -0.05 -10.74 19.18
N VAL A 90 1.15 -10.22 19.35
CA VAL A 90 2.03 -9.78 18.27
C VAL A 90 2.51 -11.00 17.49
N ASP A 91 2.19 -11.06 16.20
CA ASP A 91 2.73 -12.06 15.29
C ASP A 91 3.97 -11.48 14.63
N TYR A 92 5.15 -11.86 15.10
CA TYR A 92 6.43 -11.41 14.54
C TYR A 92 6.66 -11.88 13.10
N LYS A 93 5.78 -12.75 12.56
CA LYS A 93 5.80 -13.12 11.15
C LYS A 93 4.96 -12.20 10.26
N ASP A 94 4.15 -11.30 10.81
CA ASP A 94 3.39 -10.32 10.03
C ASP A 94 3.90 -8.91 10.35
N MET A 95 4.94 -8.48 9.64
CA MET A 95 5.50 -7.14 9.73
C MET A 95 4.91 -6.26 8.63
N ASN A 96 4.58 -4.99 8.94
CA ASN A 96 4.14 -4.01 7.95
C ASN A 96 5.32 -3.48 7.11
N ILE A 97 6.07 -4.35 6.45
CA ILE A 97 7.27 -3.98 5.67
C ILE A 97 6.93 -3.16 4.41
N PHE A 98 5.67 -3.14 3.97
CA PHE A 98 5.14 -2.26 2.92
C PHE A 98 3.69 -1.91 3.23
N LEU A 99 3.19 -0.82 2.64
CA LEU A 99 1.78 -0.44 2.71
C LEU A 99 1.06 -0.96 1.47
N ARG A 100 0.03 -1.76 1.66
CA ARG A 100 -0.77 -2.30 0.57
C ARG A 100 -1.79 -1.28 0.07
N ALA A 101 -1.98 -1.22 -1.24
CA ALA A 101 -3.14 -0.61 -1.88
C ALA A 101 -3.85 -1.65 -2.76
N ALA A 102 -5.17 -1.62 -2.74
CA ALA A 102 -6.04 -2.34 -3.67
C ALA A 102 -6.60 -1.39 -4.74
N ILE A 103 -7.00 -1.95 -5.89
CA ILE A 103 -7.69 -1.18 -6.94
C ILE A 103 -8.88 -0.43 -6.34
N GLY A 104 -8.93 0.88 -6.57
CA GLY A 104 -10.00 1.75 -6.10
C GLY A 104 -9.77 2.39 -4.73
N ASP A 105 -8.72 1.99 -3.98
CA ASP A 105 -8.41 2.62 -2.70
C ASP A 105 -8.09 4.10 -2.88
N VAL A 106 -8.70 4.94 -2.05
CA VAL A 106 -8.43 6.37 -1.98
C VAL A 106 -7.13 6.59 -1.21
N LEU A 107 -6.10 7.11 -1.90
CA LEU A 107 -4.77 7.31 -1.32
C LEU A 107 -4.62 8.73 -0.77
N VAL A 108 -5.13 9.74 -1.49
CA VAL A 108 -5.04 11.15 -1.11
C VAL A 108 -6.35 11.85 -1.43
N VAL A 109 -6.83 12.67 -0.49
CA VAL A 109 -8.00 13.55 -0.68
C VAL A 109 -7.53 15.00 -0.62
N ARG A 110 -7.96 15.81 -1.58
CA ARG A 110 -7.74 17.25 -1.59
C ARG A 110 -8.98 17.97 -1.07
N THR A 111 -8.80 18.82 -0.07
CA THR A 111 -9.76 19.88 0.24
C THR A 111 -9.40 21.09 -0.63
N PRO A 112 -10.26 21.53 -1.56
CA PRO A 112 -9.97 22.65 -2.46
C PRO A 112 -9.88 23.98 -1.71
N GLU A 113 -9.20 24.95 -2.32
CA GLU A 113 -9.10 26.31 -1.80
C GLU A 113 -10.44 27.04 -1.82
N THR A 114 -10.62 27.99 -0.90
CA THR A 114 -11.81 28.85 -0.88
C THR A 114 -11.51 30.26 -1.37
N GLN A 115 -12.52 30.91 -1.95
CA GLN A 115 -12.44 32.33 -2.26
C GLN A 115 -12.55 33.15 -0.96
N GLY A 116 -11.71 34.17 -0.82
CA GLY A 116 -11.82 35.10 0.30
C GLY A 116 -13.01 36.05 0.12
N THR A 117 -13.58 36.57 1.19
CA THR A 117 -14.69 37.54 1.10
C THR A 117 -14.16 38.97 0.99
N PRO A 118 -14.53 39.75 -0.06
CA PRO A 118 -14.15 41.15 -0.18
C PRO A 118 -14.57 41.98 1.03
N GLY A 119 -13.72 42.93 1.40
CA GLY A 119 -13.99 43.94 2.41
C GLY A 119 -14.59 45.20 1.79
N LYS A 120 -14.77 46.24 2.62
CA LYS A 120 -15.28 47.53 2.18
C LYS A 120 -14.60 48.66 2.95
N ASN A 121 -13.99 49.61 2.24
CA ASN A 121 -13.28 50.73 2.86
C ASN A 121 -14.27 51.80 3.37
N VAL A 122 -13.77 52.86 4.02
CA VAL A 122 -14.65 53.92 4.58
C VAL A 122 -15.35 54.77 3.51
N PHE A 123 -14.89 54.70 2.26
CA PHE A 123 -15.51 55.34 1.09
C PHE A 123 -16.58 54.45 0.42
N GLY A 124 -16.78 53.24 0.93
CA GLY A 124 -17.74 52.28 0.38
C GLY A 124 -17.24 51.53 -0.86
N GLU A 125 -15.96 51.62 -1.18
CA GLU A 125 -15.32 50.86 -2.27
C GLU A 125 -14.94 49.46 -1.78
N GLU A 126 -15.06 48.46 -2.67
CA GLU A 126 -14.64 47.09 -2.36
C GLU A 126 -13.13 47.00 -2.18
N VAL A 127 -12.72 46.29 -1.13
CA VAL A 127 -11.32 45.94 -0.88
C VAL A 127 -11.16 44.46 -1.22
N ALA A 128 -10.39 44.16 -2.26
CA ALA A 128 -10.20 42.80 -2.74
C ALA A 128 -9.62 41.89 -1.63
N SER A 129 -10.17 40.68 -1.54
CA SER A 129 -9.63 39.60 -0.71
C SER A 129 -8.51 38.87 -1.45
N ARG A 130 -7.70 38.11 -0.70
CA ARG A 130 -6.74 37.17 -1.30
C ARG A 130 -7.39 35.79 -1.39
N PRO A 131 -7.47 35.15 -2.57
CA PRO A 131 -7.94 33.78 -2.66
C PRO A 131 -6.96 32.83 -1.98
N GLY A 132 -7.45 31.69 -1.51
CA GLY A 132 -6.59 30.61 -1.05
C GLY A 132 -5.68 30.10 -2.19
N LYS A 133 -4.55 29.53 -1.83
CA LYS A 133 -3.62 28.94 -2.80
C LYS A 133 -4.07 27.55 -3.22
N PRO A 134 -4.09 27.24 -4.53
CA PRO A 134 -4.39 25.90 -5.01
C PRO A 134 -3.23 24.93 -4.73
N ILE A 135 -3.56 23.65 -4.61
CA ILE A 135 -2.60 22.54 -4.55
C ILE A 135 -2.99 21.45 -5.55
N ASN A 136 -1.98 20.90 -6.24
CA ASN A 136 -2.19 19.78 -7.15
C ASN A 136 -2.15 18.47 -6.37
N LEU A 137 -2.98 17.51 -6.77
CA LEU A 137 -2.88 16.15 -6.27
C LEU A 137 -1.52 15.53 -6.69
N PRO A 138 -0.85 14.80 -5.79
CA PRO A 138 0.47 14.23 -6.03
C PRO A 138 0.37 12.96 -6.90
N GLN A 139 -0.15 13.07 -8.12
CA GLN A 139 -0.39 11.90 -8.98
C GLN A 139 0.92 11.27 -9.47
N GLY A 140 1.10 9.98 -9.15
CA GLY A 140 2.20 9.14 -9.59
C GLY A 140 1.77 8.00 -10.52
N LYS A 141 2.63 7.00 -10.69
CA LYS A 141 2.33 5.84 -11.54
C LYS A 141 1.22 4.99 -10.92
N ASN A 142 0.39 4.39 -11.77
CA ASN A 142 -0.72 3.52 -11.37
C ASN A 142 -1.67 4.15 -10.33
N THR A 143 -1.85 5.47 -10.44
CA THR A 143 -2.88 6.23 -9.71
C THR A 143 -3.67 7.10 -10.68
N LYS A 144 -4.89 7.44 -10.29
CA LYS A 144 -5.79 8.26 -11.11
C LYS A 144 -6.51 9.27 -10.24
N VAL A 145 -6.67 10.49 -10.76
CA VAL A 145 -7.54 11.49 -10.13
C VAL A 145 -8.99 11.22 -10.50
N VAL A 146 -9.85 11.15 -9.49
CA VAL A 146 -11.30 10.94 -9.59
C VAL A 146 -11.98 12.09 -8.85
N ASN A 147 -13.19 12.49 -9.30
CA ASN A 147 -13.97 13.56 -8.67
C ASN A 147 -13.23 14.91 -8.52
N ASN A 148 -12.19 15.16 -9.32
CA ASN A 148 -11.24 16.29 -9.23
C ASN A 148 -10.39 16.36 -7.95
N ASP A 149 -10.81 15.74 -6.85
CA ASP A 149 -10.22 15.93 -5.52
C ASP A 149 -9.68 14.64 -4.88
N GLU A 150 -9.87 13.47 -5.50
CA GLU A 150 -9.42 12.18 -4.95
C GLU A 150 -8.35 11.56 -5.85
N LEU A 151 -7.26 11.09 -5.25
CA LEU A 151 -6.26 10.26 -5.92
C LEU A 151 -6.47 8.80 -5.50
N VAL A 152 -6.82 7.94 -6.46
CA VAL A 152 -7.11 6.52 -6.22
C VAL A 152 -6.09 5.60 -6.87
N ALA A 153 -5.91 4.42 -6.30
CA ALA A 153 -5.13 3.33 -6.89
C ALA A 153 -5.87 2.71 -8.10
N VAL A 154 -5.15 2.37 -9.17
CA VAL A 154 -5.75 1.67 -10.35
C VAL A 154 -5.30 0.22 -10.49
N ILE A 155 -4.36 -0.24 -9.65
CA ILE A 155 -3.88 -1.63 -9.57
C ILE A 155 -3.72 -1.99 -8.09
N ASP A 156 -3.59 -3.29 -7.80
CA ASP A 156 -3.10 -3.77 -6.52
C ASP A 156 -1.57 -3.61 -6.45
N GLY A 157 -1.02 -3.25 -5.29
CA GLY A 157 0.43 -3.15 -5.10
C GLY A 157 0.84 -2.49 -3.80
N GLN A 158 2.07 -2.02 -3.74
CA GLN A 158 2.58 -1.24 -2.61
C GLN A 158 2.45 0.27 -2.86
N ILE A 159 2.08 1.03 -1.84
CA ILE A 159 2.09 2.49 -1.88
C ILE A 159 3.54 2.98 -1.82
N VAL A 160 3.92 3.78 -2.81
CA VAL A 160 5.22 4.45 -2.89
C VAL A 160 5.00 5.95 -2.87
N ASP A 161 5.55 6.62 -1.86
CA ASP A 161 5.45 8.07 -1.67
C ASP A 161 6.85 8.67 -1.58
N ASP A 162 7.24 9.43 -2.62
CA ASP A 162 8.53 10.13 -2.70
C ASP A 162 8.48 11.57 -2.17
N GLY A 163 7.34 11.96 -1.57
CA GLY A 163 7.05 13.31 -1.09
C GLY A 163 6.50 14.27 -2.15
N LYS A 164 6.68 13.97 -3.46
CA LYS A 164 6.13 14.75 -4.57
C LYS A 164 4.97 14.03 -5.26
N LYS A 165 5.05 12.71 -5.35
CA LYS A 165 4.11 11.83 -6.03
C LYS A 165 3.83 10.60 -5.17
N VAL A 166 2.58 10.19 -5.21
CA VAL A 166 2.09 8.93 -4.64
C VAL A 166 1.80 8.00 -5.81
N SER A 167 2.44 6.84 -5.81
CA SER A 167 2.32 5.80 -6.84
C SER A 167 1.91 4.47 -6.20
N VAL A 168 1.39 3.55 -7.01
CA VAL A 168 1.23 2.15 -6.62
C VAL A 168 2.18 1.31 -7.47
N ASP A 169 3.05 0.54 -6.83
CA ASP A 169 4.03 -0.32 -7.50
C ASP A 169 3.60 -1.80 -7.37
N PRO A 170 3.39 -2.54 -8.48
CA PRO A 170 3.12 -3.97 -8.43
C PRO A 170 4.41 -4.80 -8.26
N HIS A 171 5.56 -4.16 -8.09
CA HIS A 171 6.84 -4.80 -7.80
C HIS A 171 7.28 -4.46 -6.37
N LEU A 172 7.46 -5.49 -5.54
CA LEU A 172 7.97 -5.36 -4.18
C LEU A 172 9.43 -5.81 -4.16
N VAL A 173 10.33 -4.90 -3.76
CA VAL A 173 11.75 -5.21 -3.58
C VAL A 173 12.08 -5.29 -2.10
N ILE A 174 12.55 -6.45 -1.67
CA ILE A 174 13.14 -6.67 -0.35
C ILE A 174 14.65 -6.59 -0.51
N GLU A 175 15.23 -5.51 0.02
CA GLU A 175 16.67 -5.21 -0.07
C GLU A 175 17.53 -6.19 0.75
N SER A 176 16.92 -6.93 1.68
CA SER A 176 17.57 -7.87 2.60
C SER A 176 17.00 -9.30 2.47
N SER A 177 17.24 -10.13 3.48
CA SER A 177 16.65 -11.45 3.61
C SER A 177 15.22 -11.40 4.18
N VAL A 178 14.46 -12.47 3.91
CA VAL A 178 13.20 -12.76 4.56
C VAL A 178 13.48 -13.58 5.82
N ASP A 179 13.45 -12.90 6.96
CA ASP A 179 13.81 -13.41 8.28
C ASP A 179 12.82 -12.88 9.35
N VAL A 180 13.19 -12.97 10.63
CA VAL A 180 12.37 -12.47 11.76
C VAL A 180 12.09 -10.96 11.67
N GLY A 181 12.98 -10.17 11.08
CA GLY A 181 12.81 -8.73 10.90
C GLY A 181 11.88 -8.37 9.74
N THR A 182 11.82 -9.22 8.72
CA THR A 182 10.98 -9.01 7.53
C THR A 182 9.60 -9.65 7.67
N GLY A 183 9.52 -10.83 8.32
CA GLY A 183 8.30 -11.62 8.39
C GLY A 183 7.96 -12.35 7.09
N ASN A 184 6.80 -12.99 7.05
CA ASN A 184 6.21 -13.57 5.86
C ASN A 184 5.79 -12.49 4.87
N ILE A 185 5.79 -12.85 3.59
CA ILE A 185 5.40 -11.96 2.51
C ILE A 185 4.18 -12.55 1.80
N ASP A 186 3.13 -11.75 1.68
CA ASP A 186 1.96 -12.03 0.83
C ASP A 186 1.66 -10.78 0.00
N PHE A 187 1.95 -10.85 -1.31
CA PHE A 187 1.90 -9.70 -2.19
C PHE A 187 1.13 -9.98 -3.48
N ALA A 188 0.24 -9.06 -3.85
CA ALA A 188 -0.61 -9.17 -5.05
C ALA A 188 0.13 -8.87 -6.37
N GLY A 189 1.45 -8.65 -6.32
CA GLY A 189 2.30 -8.38 -7.47
C GLY A 189 3.53 -9.30 -7.51
N SER A 190 4.59 -8.87 -8.20
CA SER A 190 5.87 -9.59 -8.23
C SER A 190 6.73 -9.21 -7.03
N VAL A 191 7.55 -10.15 -6.57
CA VAL A 191 8.44 -9.97 -5.41
C VAL A 191 9.87 -10.26 -5.83
N GLU A 192 10.77 -9.32 -5.57
CA GLU A 192 12.22 -9.48 -5.69
C GLU A 192 12.85 -9.45 -4.30
N ILE A 193 13.62 -10.49 -3.96
CA ILE A 193 14.34 -10.60 -2.70
C ILE A 193 15.84 -10.63 -3.02
N ARG A 194 16.58 -9.64 -2.53
CA ARG A 194 18.03 -9.56 -2.76
C ARG A 194 18.84 -10.46 -1.83
N GLY A 195 18.28 -10.82 -0.67
CA GLY A 195 18.88 -11.75 0.28
C GLY A 195 18.36 -13.18 0.16
N ASP A 196 18.42 -13.89 1.29
CA ASP A 196 17.98 -15.26 1.46
C ASP A 196 16.52 -15.33 1.97
N VAL A 197 15.89 -16.50 1.86
CA VAL A 197 14.64 -16.80 2.57
C VAL A 197 14.95 -17.83 3.66
N GLU A 198 14.83 -17.41 4.92
CA GLU A 198 15.18 -18.23 6.08
C GLU A 198 14.10 -19.27 6.42
N SER A 199 14.50 -20.26 7.23
CA SER A 199 13.66 -21.39 7.60
C SER A 199 12.45 -20.98 8.40
N GLY A 200 11.29 -21.55 8.04
CA GLY A 200 10.02 -21.28 8.71
C GLY A 200 9.31 -19.99 8.29
N PHE A 201 9.81 -19.29 7.27
CA PHE A 201 9.12 -18.16 6.63
C PHE A 201 8.44 -18.58 5.33
N SER A 202 7.50 -17.76 4.87
CA SER A 202 6.80 -17.95 3.60
C SER A 202 6.79 -16.70 2.74
N VAL A 203 6.98 -16.87 1.43
CA VAL A 203 6.85 -15.81 0.42
C VAL A 203 5.78 -16.23 -0.58
N LYS A 204 4.72 -15.45 -0.69
CA LYS A 204 3.62 -15.67 -1.63
C LYS A 204 3.43 -14.45 -2.51
N ALA A 205 3.43 -14.68 -3.82
CA ALA A 205 3.25 -13.63 -4.80
C ALA A 205 2.20 -14.04 -5.85
N ALA A 206 1.30 -13.12 -6.18
CA ALA A 206 0.42 -13.30 -7.33
C ALA A 206 1.16 -13.07 -8.67
N GLY A 207 2.31 -12.37 -8.64
CA GLY A 207 3.24 -12.23 -9.75
C GLY A 207 4.37 -13.25 -9.70
N ASP A 208 5.52 -12.88 -10.25
CA ASP A 208 6.72 -13.71 -10.23
C ASP A 208 7.50 -13.48 -8.92
N VAL A 209 8.24 -14.50 -8.46
CA VAL A 209 9.16 -14.40 -7.34
C VAL A 209 10.58 -14.56 -7.84
N GLU A 210 11.44 -13.58 -7.58
CA GLU A 210 12.86 -13.65 -7.85
C GLU A 210 13.66 -13.54 -6.55
N ILE A 211 14.49 -14.54 -6.26
CA ILE A 211 15.35 -14.58 -5.08
C ILE A 211 16.80 -14.63 -5.54
N LYS A 212 17.58 -13.61 -5.19
CA LYS A 212 19.01 -13.53 -5.53
C LYS A 212 19.86 -14.45 -4.63
N GLY A 213 19.41 -14.70 -3.41
CA GLY A 213 20.06 -15.58 -2.44
C GLY A 213 19.61 -17.04 -2.52
N MET A 214 19.67 -17.72 -1.37
CA MET A 214 19.27 -19.11 -1.17
C MET A 214 17.95 -19.23 -0.41
N ILE A 215 17.30 -20.38 -0.55
CA ILE A 215 16.13 -20.75 0.25
C ILE A 215 16.55 -21.82 1.26
N GLY A 216 16.36 -21.57 2.55
CA GLY A 216 16.57 -22.56 3.61
C GLY A 216 15.26 -22.94 4.25
N GLY A 217 14.74 -24.15 4.05
CA GLY A 217 13.56 -24.66 4.79
C GLY A 217 12.30 -23.78 4.77
N ALA A 218 12.06 -23.02 3.69
CA ALA A 218 10.96 -22.06 3.57
C ALA A 218 9.91 -22.47 2.53
N GLU A 219 8.76 -21.79 2.53
CA GLU A 219 7.70 -21.96 1.53
C GLU A 219 7.67 -20.78 0.56
N VAL A 220 7.80 -21.03 -0.74
CA VAL A 220 7.78 -19.99 -1.78
C VAL A 220 6.72 -20.31 -2.83
N GLU A 221 5.82 -19.38 -3.07
CA GLU A 221 4.74 -19.49 -4.05
C GLU A 221 4.73 -18.29 -5.00
N GLY A 222 4.63 -18.56 -6.31
CA GLY A 222 4.60 -17.52 -7.34
C GLY A 222 3.96 -17.99 -8.65
N ARG A 223 3.86 -17.08 -9.62
CA ARG A 223 3.61 -17.44 -11.02
C ARG A 223 4.81 -18.18 -11.58
N ASN A 224 5.94 -17.49 -11.71
CA ASN A 224 7.25 -18.07 -11.94
C ASN A 224 8.11 -17.91 -10.67
N VAL A 225 8.99 -18.85 -10.39
CA VAL A 225 9.94 -18.75 -9.27
C VAL A 225 11.37 -18.90 -9.78
N ILE A 226 12.15 -17.84 -9.65
CA ILE A 226 13.54 -17.78 -10.07
C ILE A 226 14.41 -17.64 -8.82
N VAL A 227 15.30 -18.61 -8.60
CA VAL A 227 16.24 -18.61 -7.47
C VAL A 227 17.64 -18.68 -8.05
N HIS A 228 18.41 -17.60 -7.90
CA HIS A 228 19.77 -17.52 -8.41
C HIS A 228 20.73 -18.39 -7.57
N GLY A 229 20.45 -18.52 -6.28
CA GLY A 229 21.05 -19.54 -5.43
C GLY A 229 20.35 -20.90 -5.59
N GLY A 230 20.46 -21.73 -4.55
CA GLY A 230 19.76 -23.01 -4.47
C GLY A 230 18.82 -23.09 -3.28
N ILE A 231 18.17 -24.24 -3.16
CA ILE A 231 17.32 -24.57 -2.01
C ILE A 231 17.96 -25.68 -1.18
N ARG A 232 18.05 -25.44 0.12
CA ARG A 232 18.30 -26.45 1.15
C ARG A 232 17.01 -26.61 1.95
N GLY A 233 16.15 -27.52 1.51
CA GLY A 233 14.79 -27.63 2.02
C GLY A 233 14.69 -28.20 3.43
N MET A 234 15.71 -28.89 3.94
CA MET A 234 15.68 -29.55 5.26
C MET A 234 14.43 -30.46 5.43
N ASN A 235 13.91 -31.03 4.35
CA ASN A 235 12.65 -31.80 4.26
C ASN A 235 11.34 -31.02 4.55
N VAL A 236 11.42 -29.69 4.68
CA VAL A 236 10.26 -28.81 4.92
C VAL A 236 10.06 -27.82 3.77
N GLY A 237 11.14 -27.46 3.08
CA GLY A 237 11.15 -26.46 2.02
C GLY A 237 10.27 -26.86 0.83
N LYS A 238 9.39 -25.94 0.44
CA LYS A 238 8.41 -26.11 -0.62
C LYS A 238 8.51 -24.94 -1.59
N ILE A 239 8.57 -25.26 -2.88
CA ILE A 239 8.44 -24.27 -3.94
C ILE A 239 7.22 -24.65 -4.79
N HIS A 240 6.30 -23.72 -4.97
CA HIS A 240 5.15 -23.85 -5.83
C HIS A 240 5.14 -22.73 -6.88
N ALA A 241 5.36 -23.08 -8.14
CA ALA A 241 5.17 -22.17 -9.26
C ALA A 241 3.95 -22.61 -10.08
N ARG A 242 3.09 -21.65 -10.43
CA ARG A 242 1.98 -21.91 -11.38
C ARG A 242 2.47 -22.16 -12.80
N GLU A 243 3.59 -21.57 -13.16
CA GLU A 243 4.27 -21.73 -14.44
C GLU A 243 5.61 -22.43 -14.20
N ASP A 244 6.74 -21.72 -14.29
CA ASP A 244 8.07 -22.32 -14.31
C ASP A 244 8.86 -22.09 -13.02
N VAL A 245 9.80 -23.00 -12.74
CA VAL A 245 10.83 -22.85 -11.70
C VAL A 245 12.21 -22.86 -12.36
N SER A 246 13.05 -21.88 -12.04
CA SER A 246 14.48 -21.89 -12.39
C SER A 246 15.31 -21.75 -11.12
N ILE A 247 16.20 -22.70 -10.85
CA ILE A 247 16.97 -22.76 -9.60
C ILE A 247 18.39 -23.29 -9.84
N ALA A 248 19.38 -22.81 -9.06
CA ALA A 248 20.75 -23.30 -9.26
C ALA A 248 20.94 -24.76 -8.84
N PHE A 249 20.53 -25.11 -7.62
CA PHE A 249 20.59 -26.48 -7.11
C PHE A 249 19.45 -26.77 -6.13
N VAL A 250 19.12 -28.05 -5.98
CA VAL A 250 18.00 -28.50 -5.14
C VAL A 250 18.48 -29.59 -4.20
N GLU A 251 18.27 -29.40 -2.89
CA GLU A 251 18.64 -30.36 -1.85
C GLU A 251 17.52 -30.50 -0.81
N ASN A 252 17.07 -31.74 -0.56
CA ASN A 252 16.07 -32.09 0.46
C ASN A 252 14.79 -31.21 0.41
N ALA A 253 14.28 -30.94 -0.80
CA ALA A 253 13.16 -30.03 -1.03
C ALA A 253 12.03 -30.65 -1.87
N ASN A 254 10.86 -30.03 -1.82
CA ASN A 254 9.72 -30.36 -2.68
C ASN A 254 9.42 -29.19 -3.63
N ILE A 255 9.58 -29.42 -4.94
CA ILE A 255 9.34 -28.42 -5.97
C ILE A 255 8.20 -28.88 -6.87
N THR A 256 7.24 -28.00 -7.08
CA THR A 256 6.12 -28.21 -7.99
C THR A 256 6.03 -27.02 -8.95
N ALA A 257 6.00 -27.30 -10.25
CA ALA A 257 5.79 -26.33 -11.31
C ALA A 257 4.62 -26.77 -12.19
N GLY A 258 3.77 -25.83 -12.60
CA GLY A 258 2.68 -26.11 -13.53
C GLY A 258 3.16 -26.39 -14.96
N ARG A 259 4.33 -25.85 -15.33
CA ARG A 259 4.99 -26.09 -16.61
C ARG A 259 6.35 -26.74 -16.39
N ASP A 260 7.45 -25.97 -16.45
CA ASP A 260 8.81 -26.51 -16.51
C ASP A 260 9.62 -26.28 -15.22
N ILE A 261 10.56 -27.19 -14.95
CA ILE A 261 11.59 -27.03 -13.91
C ILE A 261 12.97 -27.05 -14.55
N PHE A 262 13.74 -25.99 -14.34
CA PHE A 262 15.12 -25.84 -14.78
C PHE A 262 16.06 -25.82 -13.58
N VAL A 263 17.01 -26.74 -13.55
CA VAL A 263 18.03 -26.84 -12.50
C VAL A 263 19.42 -26.69 -13.13
N ASN A 264 20.16 -25.66 -12.71
CA ASN A 264 21.43 -25.28 -13.35
C ASN A 264 22.67 -26.03 -12.83
N ASP A 265 22.52 -26.93 -11.86
CA ASP A 265 23.64 -27.71 -11.33
C ASP A 265 23.24 -29.13 -10.93
N VAL A 266 22.66 -29.33 -9.75
CA VAL A 266 22.36 -30.68 -9.21
C VAL A 266 21.04 -30.76 -8.47
N VAL A 267 20.48 -31.97 -8.44
CA VAL A 267 19.30 -32.33 -7.63
C VAL A 267 19.67 -33.46 -6.68
N LEU A 268 19.44 -33.27 -5.39
CA LEU A 268 19.82 -34.18 -4.31
C LEU A 268 18.63 -34.46 -3.39
N HIS A 269 18.25 -35.74 -3.26
CA HIS A 269 17.27 -36.23 -2.28
C HIS A 269 15.95 -35.44 -2.28
N SER A 270 15.46 -35.07 -3.46
CA SER A 270 14.36 -34.11 -3.61
C SER A 270 13.19 -34.69 -4.38
N VAL A 271 12.02 -34.10 -4.18
CA VAL A 271 10.81 -34.43 -4.94
C VAL A 271 10.52 -33.27 -5.87
N MET A 272 10.49 -33.53 -7.18
CA MET A 272 10.22 -32.51 -8.20
C MET A 272 9.10 -32.97 -9.12
N ARG A 273 8.16 -32.08 -9.40
CA ARG A 273 7.01 -32.35 -10.28
C ARG A 273 6.81 -31.19 -11.24
N ALA A 274 6.99 -31.45 -12.53
CA ALA A 274 6.76 -30.49 -13.60
C ALA A 274 5.59 -30.96 -14.47
N GLY A 275 4.75 -30.03 -14.93
CA GLY A 275 3.68 -30.34 -15.88
C GLY A 275 4.22 -30.81 -17.23
N HIS A 276 5.30 -30.20 -17.74
CA HIS A 276 5.87 -30.54 -19.05
C HIS A 276 7.27 -31.14 -18.93
N HIS A 277 8.31 -30.32 -18.68
CA HIS A 277 9.70 -30.76 -18.71
C HIS A 277 10.45 -30.53 -17.39
N VAL A 278 11.37 -31.43 -17.07
CA VAL A 278 12.44 -31.19 -16.07
C VAL A 278 13.78 -31.23 -16.78
N THR A 279 14.59 -30.18 -16.63
CA THR A 279 15.93 -30.08 -17.24
C THR A 279 16.99 -29.86 -16.16
N VAL A 280 17.96 -30.78 -16.08
CA VAL A 280 19.11 -30.77 -15.16
C VAL A 280 20.39 -30.90 -15.99
N GLU A 281 20.63 -29.96 -16.89
CA GLU A 281 21.75 -29.98 -17.85
C GLU A 281 22.88 -29.00 -17.50
N GLY A 282 22.85 -28.51 -16.26
CA GLY A 282 23.84 -27.66 -15.62
C GLY A 282 25.27 -28.17 -15.61
N GLN A 283 26.19 -27.48 -14.92
CA GLN A 283 27.63 -27.85 -14.90
C GLN A 283 27.84 -29.34 -14.59
N ARG A 284 27.35 -29.80 -13.42
CA ARG A 284 27.41 -31.21 -13.03
C ARG A 284 26.26 -32.02 -13.62
N GLY A 285 25.05 -31.46 -13.63
CA GLY A 285 23.89 -31.96 -14.36
C GLY A 285 23.38 -33.34 -13.91
N PHE A 286 23.53 -33.67 -12.63
CA PHE A 286 23.08 -34.97 -12.11
C PHE A 286 21.94 -34.85 -11.11
N SER A 287 21.05 -35.84 -11.13
CA SER A 287 19.94 -35.99 -10.18
C SER A 287 20.10 -37.29 -9.41
N THR A 288 20.27 -37.21 -8.10
CA THR A 288 20.49 -38.36 -7.21
C THR A 288 19.51 -38.31 -6.04
N GLY A 289 18.77 -39.40 -5.83
CA GLY A 289 17.91 -39.57 -4.67
C GLY A 289 16.59 -38.81 -4.77
N GLY A 290 15.51 -39.46 -4.34
CA GLY A 290 14.17 -38.89 -4.34
C GLY A 290 13.37 -39.26 -5.59
N SER A 291 12.49 -38.35 -6.03
CA SER A 291 11.56 -38.62 -7.13
C SER A 291 11.41 -37.41 -8.04
N VAL A 292 11.67 -37.60 -9.33
CA VAL A 292 11.52 -36.57 -10.36
C VAL A 292 10.44 -37.03 -11.34
N GLY A 293 9.39 -36.23 -11.46
CA GLY A 293 8.28 -36.45 -12.38
C GLY A 293 8.14 -35.33 -13.39
N ALA A 294 7.83 -35.66 -14.65
CA ALA A 294 7.47 -34.71 -15.69
C ALA A 294 6.38 -35.29 -16.60
N GLY A 295 5.49 -34.44 -17.13
CA GLY A 295 4.47 -34.91 -18.07
C GLY A 295 5.06 -35.37 -19.41
N GLU A 296 6.08 -34.68 -19.93
CA GLU A 296 6.61 -34.91 -21.27
C GLU A 296 8.03 -35.47 -21.28
N SER A 297 8.99 -34.79 -20.63
CA SER A 297 10.40 -35.25 -20.67
C SER A 297 11.21 -34.86 -19.45
N ILE A 298 12.14 -35.73 -19.06
CA ILE A 298 13.20 -35.43 -18.08
C ILE A 298 14.54 -35.52 -18.80
N ARG A 299 15.32 -34.44 -18.76
CA ARG A 299 16.67 -34.36 -19.32
C ARG A 299 17.68 -34.10 -18.21
N ALA A 300 18.70 -34.94 -18.10
CA ALA A 300 19.81 -34.78 -17.17
C ALA A 300 21.07 -35.43 -17.76
N LYS A 301 22.26 -34.96 -17.37
CA LYS A 301 23.52 -35.59 -17.78
C LYS A 301 23.70 -36.96 -17.13
N ILE A 302 23.31 -37.07 -15.86
CA ILE A 302 23.44 -38.31 -15.07
C ILE A 302 22.20 -38.47 -14.18
N LEU A 303 21.61 -39.67 -14.17
CA LEU A 303 20.51 -40.03 -13.27
C LEU A 303 21.00 -41.12 -12.32
N GLY A 304 20.92 -40.86 -11.02
CA GLY A 304 21.40 -41.75 -9.95
C GLY A 304 22.90 -41.64 -9.68
N ASN A 305 23.39 -42.53 -8.82
CA ASN A 305 24.80 -42.61 -8.44
C ASN A 305 25.27 -44.07 -8.22
N ASN A 306 26.60 -44.26 -8.14
CA ASN A 306 27.20 -45.57 -7.88
C ASN A 306 27.05 -46.05 -6.41
N PHE A 307 26.38 -45.26 -5.56
CA PHE A 307 26.12 -45.60 -4.16
C PHE A 307 24.71 -46.19 -3.95
N TYR A 308 24.05 -46.63 -5.03
CA TYR A 308 22.74 -47.29 -5.01
C TYR A 308 21.64 -46.46 -4.33
N VAL A 309 21.74 -45.12 -4.39
CA VAL A 309 20.69 -44.24 -3.87
C VAL A 309 19.48 -44.31 -4.81
N GLN A 310 18.34 -44.79 -4.28
CA GLN A 310 17.11 -44.92 -5.06
C GLN A 310 16.68 -43.58 -5.65
N THR A 311 16.62 -43.53 -6.98
CA THR A 311 16.25 -42.35 -7.76
C THR A 311 15.07 -42.72 -8.65
N ASN A 312 13.88 -42.23 -8.32
CA ASN A 312 12.65 -42.58 -9.04
C ASN A 312 12.37 -41.54 -10.13
N ILE A 313 12.29 -41.98 -11.39
CA ILE A 313 12.05 -41.12 -12.54
C ILE A 313 10.72 -41.51 -13.18
N ASN A 314 9.82 -40.54 -13.35
CA ASN A 314 8.48 -40.76 -13.87
C ASN A 314 8.21 -39.79 -15.02
N VAL A 315 7.92 -40.31 -16.22
CA VAL A 315 7.65 -39.52 -17.43
C VAL A 315 6.39 -40.04 -18.13
N GLY A 316 5.65 -39.16 -18.80
CA GLY A 316 4.55 -39.51 -19.69
C GLY A 316 3.15 -39.30 -19.11
N ILE A 317 3.05 -38.94 -17.82
CA ILE A 317 1.80 -38.54 -17.18
C ILE A 317 2.14 -37.33 -16.33
N ASP A 318 1.32 -36.27 -16.41
CA ASP A 318 1.48 -35.09 -15.57
C ASP A 318 1.52 -35.50 -14.08
N PRO A 319 2.67 -35.35 -13.41
CA PRO A 319 2.85 -35.76 -12.01
C PRO A 319 1.98 -34.95 -11.06
N ASN A 320 1.60 -33.72 -11.41
CA ASN A 320 0.73 -32.88 -10.60
C ASN A 320 -0.70 -33.41 -10.62
N LEU A 321 -1.21 -33.77 -11.79
CA LEU A 321 -2.52 -34.41 -11.95
C LEU A 321 -2.56 -35.78 -11.27
N LYS A 322 -1.51 -36.61 -11.46
CA LYS A 322 -1.40 -37.90 -10.79
C LYS A 322 -1.42 -37.76 -9.26
N HIS A 323 -0.65 -36.82 -8.72
CA HIS A 323 -0.63 -36.57 -7.28
C HIS A 323 -1.99 -36.09 -6.75
N LYS A 324 -2.69 -35.22 -7.48
CA LYS A 324 -4.05 -34.80 -7.13
C LYS A 324 -5.03 -35.98 -7.16
N TYR A 325 -4.96 -36.82 -8.18
CA TYR A 325 -5.77 -38.04 -8.29
C TYR A 325 -5.50 -39.01 -7.13
N ASP A 326 -4.23 -39.28 -6.82
CA ASP A 326 -3.85 -40.19 -5.75
C ASP A 326 -4.34 -39.68 -4.37
N ASN A 327 -4.30 -38.36 -4.15
CA ASN A 327 -4.83 -37.75 -2.93
C ASN A 327 -6.36 -37.84 -2.87
N LEU A 328 -7.05 -37.50 -3.96
CA LEU A 328 -8.50 -37.57 -4.02
C LEU A 328 -9.02 -39.00 -3.86
N LEU A 329 -8.31 -39.99 -4.42
CA LEU A 329 -8.64 -41.40 -4.25
C LEU A 329 -8.51 -41.84 -2.79
N LYS A 330 -7.48 -41.38 -2.07
CA LYS A 330 -7.32 -41.64 -0.64
C LYS A 330 -8.44 -40.99 0.18
N GLU A 331 -8.79 -39.75 -0.11
CA GLU A 331 -9.89 -39.04 0.54
C GLU A 331 -11.22 -39.76 0.30
N TYR A 332 -11.50 -40.16 -0.93
CA TYR A 332 -12.67 -40.97 -1.29
C TYR A 332 -12.72 -42.27 -0.48
N GLN A 333 -11.64 -43.03 -0.44
CA GLN A 333 -11.57 -44.28 0.33
C GLN A 333 -11.77 -44.07 1.84
N ALA A 334 -11.28 -42.96 2.38
CA ALA A 334 -11.50 -42.61 3.78
C ALA A 334 -12.98 -42.24 4.05
N ALA A 335 -13.58 -41.44 3.17
CA ALA A 335 -14.99 -41.04 3.27
C ALA A 335 -15.93 -42.24 3.12
N ASP A 336 -15.65 -43.18 2.20
CA ASP A 336 -16.44 -44.40 2.00
C ASP A 336 -16.40 -45.32 3.24
N LYS A 337 -15.22 -45.46 3.86
CA LYS A 337 -15.08 -46.17 5.15
C LYS A 337 -15.90 -45.52 6.26
N GLN A 338 -15.85 -44.20 6.39
CA GLN A 338 -16.64 -43.46 7.37
C GLN A 338 -18.14 -43.62 7.13
N LEU A 339 -18.59 -43.49 5.87
CA LEU A 339 -19.98 -43.69 5.50
C LEU A 339 -20.48 -45.10 5.86
N THR A 340 -19.65 -46.11 5.60
CA THR A 340 -19.95 -47.51 5.95
C THR A 340 -20.11 -47.68 7.46
N GLN A 341 -19.20 -47.10 8.26
CA GLN A 341 -19.30 -47.12 9.73
C GLN A 341 -20.55 -46.41 10.25
N VAL A 342 -20.89 -45.23 9.71
CA VAL A 342 -22.08 -44.48 10.10
C VAL A 342 -23.35 -45.23 9.75
N ARG A 343 -23.41 -45.89 8.58
CA ARG A 343 -24.54 -46.74 8.18
C ARG A 343 -24.75 -47.90 9.15
N LEU A 344 -23.67 -48.61 9.52
CA LEU A 344 -23.72 -49.69 10.49
C LEU A 344 -24.20 -49.21 11.88
N ALA A 345 -23.72 -48.05 12.33
CA ALA A 345 -24.15 -47.44 13.58
C ALA A 345 -25.65 -47.06 13.56
N LEU A 346 -26.12 -46.45 12.46
CA LEU A 346 -27.54 -46.11 12.26
C LEU A 346 -28.44 -47.34 12.23
N GLU A 347 -28.02 -48.42 11.57
CA GLU A 347 -28.77 -49.69 11.58
C GLU A 347 -28.85 -50.29 12.99
N THR A 348 -27.78 -50.17 13.77
CA THR A 348 -27.75 -50.64 15.16
C THR A 348 -28.70 -49.82 16.04
N LEU A 349 -28.66 -48.49 15.91
CA LEU A 349 -29.55 -47.57 16.64
C LEU A 349 -31.03 -47.77 16.26
N LYS A 350 -31.33 -48.03 14.98
CA LYS A 350 -32.71 -48.33 14.53
C LYS A 350 -33.26 -49.65 15.09
N LYS A 351 -32.39 -50.57 15.49
CA LYS A 351 -32.77 -51.87 16.07
C LYS A 351 -32.92 -51.84 17.59
N GLN A 352 -32.52 -50.77 18.27
CA GLN A 352 -32.82 -50.58 19.68
C GLN A 352 -34.27 -50.09 19.84
N PRO A 353 -35.15 -50.84 20.53
CA PRO A 353 -36.47 -50.32 20.89
C PRO A 353 -36.30 -49.18 21.92
N LEU A 354 -37.18 -48.18 21.81
CA LEU A 354 -37.29 -47.04 22.71
C LEU A 354 -37.39 -47.46 24.19
#